data_AF-A0A5R9G945-F1
#
_entry.id   AF-A0A5R9G945-F1
#
_cell.length_a   1.000
_cell.length_b   1.000
_cell.length_c   1.000
_cell.angle_alpha   90.00
_cell.angle_beta   90.00
_cell.angle_gamma   90.00
#
_symmetry.space_group_name_H-M   'P 1'
#
loop_
_entity.id
_entity.type
_entity.pdbx_description
1 polymer ?
#
loop_
_entity_poly.entity_id
_entity_poly.type
_entity_poly.pdbx_seq_one_letter_code
_entity_poly.pdbx_strand_id
1 'polypeptide(L)' 'MGRGNNKQSVDNNESQMPQAPKYDVRDRGAASETEFAQELGDRYEVERKQGFPATGVRRKRK' A
#
# COMPACT_ATOMS: atom_id res chain seq x y z
N MET A 1 -46.35 27.55 -11.19
CA MET A 1 -44.94 27.93 -10.97
C MET A 1 -44.87 28.54 -9.58
N GLY A 2 -43.99 28.21 -8.64
CA GLY A 2 -42.79 27.38 -8.66
C GLY A 2 -42.54 26.74 -7.30
N ARG A 3 -41.76 25.66 -7.30
CA ARG A 3 -41.41 24.85 -6.13
C ARG A 3 -40.30 25.57 -5.36
N GLY A 4 -40.56 25.95 -4.12
CA GLY A 4 -39.58 26.52 -3.20
C GLY A 4 -38.68 25.43 -2.64
N ASN A 5 -37.39 25.54 -2.92
CA ASN A 5 -36.37 24.52 -2.67
C ASN A 5 -36.12 24.29 -1.17
N ASN A 6 -36.30 23.04 -0.72
CA ASN A 6 -35.78 22.54 0.55
C ASN A 6 -34.24 22.56 0.50
N LYS A 7 -33.62 23.60 1.07
CA LYS A 7 -32.18 23.60 1.33
C LYS A 7 -31.94 22.75 2.57
N GLN A 8 -31.51 21.50 2.37
CA GLN A 8 -30.95 20.66 3.44
C GLN A 8 -29.80 21.43 4.09
N SER A 9 -29.88 21.63 5.40
CA SER A 9 -28.77 22.11 6.22
C SER A 9 -27.66 21.07 6.13
N VAL A 10 -26.61 21.37 5.36
CA VAL A 10 -25.39 20.57 5.36
C VAL A 10 -24.72 20.80 6.70
N ASP A 11 -24.67 19.75 7.54
CA ASP A 11 -23.96 19.80 8.82
C ASP A 11 -22.49 20.15 8.56
N ASN A 12 -22.09 21.36 8.95
CA ASN A 12 -20.72 21.89 8.80
C ASN A 12 -19.69 21.17 9.68
N ASN A 13 -20.06 20.04 10.29
CA ASN A 13 -19.19 19.28 11.17
C ASN A 13 -18.41 18.19 10.40
N GLU A 14 -18.88 17.78 9.22
CA GLU A 14 -18.16 16.81 8.38
C GLU A 14 -16.97 17.45 7.63
N SER A 15 -16.95 18.77 7.49
CA SER A 15 -15.89 19.49 6.74
C SER A 15 -14.58 19.66 7.50
N GLN A 16 -14.52 19.29 8.79
CA GLN A 16 -13.31 19.43 9.61
C GLN A 16 -12.50 18.13 9.74
N MET A 17 -12.95 17.03 9.14
CA MET A 17 -12.13 15.84 9.11
C MET A 17 -10.92 16.07 8.20
N PRO A 18 -9.68 15.88 8.69
CA PRO A 18 -8.51 15.94 7.83
C PRO A 18 -8.68 14.89 6.74
N GLN A 19 -8.80 15.34 5.49
CA GLN A 19 -8.93 14.45 4.34
C GLN A 19 -7.71 13.53 4.30
N ALA A 20 -7.95 12.23 4.20
CA ALA A 20 -6.88 11.28 3.93
C ALA A 20 -6.13 11.74 2.66
N PRO A 21 -4.80 11.60 2.62
CA PRO A 21 -4.01 12.04 1.47
C PRO A 21 -4.58 11.43 0.17
N LYS A 22 -4.81 12.28 -0.83
CA LYS A 22 -5.41 11.93 -2.13
C LYS A 22 -4.56 10.99 -2.99
N TYR A 23 -3.33 10.68 -2.56
CA TYR A 23 -2.37 9.90 -3.31
C TYR A 23 -2.15 8.58 -2.57
N ASP A 24 -2.38 7.47 -3.26
CA ASP A 24 -2.03 6.15 -2.75
C ASP A 24 -0.48 6.06 -2.70
N VAL A 25 0.06 5.82 -1.50
CA VAL A 25 1.51 5.77 -1.26
C VAL A 25 2.17 4.65 -2.08
N ARG A 26 1.38 3.67 -2.51
CA ARG A 26 1.79 2.51 -3.31
C ARG A 26 2.35 2.89 -4.69
N ASP A 27 1.88 3.97 -5.30
CA ASP A 27 2.22 4.27 -6.70
C ASP A 27 3.58 4.98 -6.87
N ARG A 28 4.12 5.62 -5.81
CA ARG A 28 5.39 6.36 -5.91
C ARG A 28 6.65 5.50 -5.82
N GLY A 29 6.54 4.25 -5.35
CA GLY A 29 7.68 3.37 -5.07
C GLY A 29 7.67 2.02 -5.79
N ALA A 30 6.58 1.66 -6.47
CA ALA A 30 6.37 0.30 -6.99
C ALA A 30 7.46 -0.15 -7.98
N ALA A 31 7.98 0.75 -8.83
CA ALA A 31 9.03 0.41 -9.79
C ALA A 31 10.37 0.08 -9.10
N SER A 32 10.82 0.93 -8.17
CA SER A 32 12.09 0.73 -7.46
C SER A 32 12.03 -0.43 -6.47
N GLU A 33 10.87 -0.68 -5.86
CA GLU A 33 10.66 -1.85 -5.00
C GLU A 33 10.73 -3.17 -5.79
N THR A 34 10.23 -3.16 -7.03
CA THR A 34 10.26 -4.35 -7.90
C THR A 34 11.69 -4.68 -8.33
N GLU A 35 12.49 -3.69 -8.73
CA GLU A 35 13.89 -3.87 -9.10
C GLU A 35 14.73 -4.38 -7.91
N PHE A 36 14.52 -3.79 -6.73
CA PHE A 36 15.18 -4.23 -5.51
C PHE A 36 14.78 -5.65 -5.09
N ALA A 37 13.50 -6.02 -5.24
CA ALA A 37 13.02 -7.37 -4.96
C ALA A 37 13.66 -8.41 -5.88
N GLN A 38 13.85 -8.08 -7.17
CA GLN A 38 14.58 -8.94 -8.11
C GLN A 38 16.04 -9.11 -7.69
N GLU A 39 16.74 -8.02 -7.36
CA GLU A 39 18.14 -8.06 -6.90
C GLU A 39 18.31 -8.89 -5.61
N LEU A 40 17.32 -8.86 -4.71
CA LEU A 40 17.30 -9.71 -3.52
C LEU A 40 17.09 -11.18 -3.88
N GLY A 41 16.16 -11.49 -4.79
CA GLY A 41 15.91 -12.85 -5.27
C GLY A 41 17.12 -13.46 -5.98
N ASP A 42 17.92 -12.65 -6.67
CA ASP A 42 19.14 -13.11 -7.34
C ASP A 42 20.27 -13.41 -6.36
N ARG A 43 20.38 -12.66 -5.26
CA ARG A 43 21.48 -12.81 -4.28
C ARG A 43 21.15 -13.77 -3.15
N TYR A 44 19.89 -13.92 -2.80
CA TYR A 44 19.46 -14.63 -1.61
C TYR A 44 18.43 -15.73 -1.92
N GLU A 45 18.41 -16.76 -1.10
CA GLU A 45 17.41 -17.81 -1.14
C GLU A 45 16.84 -18.07 0.25
N VAL A 46 15.58 -18.47 0.27
CA VAL A 46 14.85 -18.71 1.51
C VAL A 46 15.22 -20.08 2.07
N GLU A 47 15.65 -20.11 3.32
CA GLU A 47 15.87 -21.35 4.05
C GLU A 47 14.54 -21.87 4.58
N ARG A 48 14.11 -23.02 4.06
CA ARG A 48 12.89 -23.71 4.50
C ARG A 48 13.18 -25.17 4.82
N LYS A 49 12.67 -25.63 5.96
CA LYS A 49 12.59 -27.05 6.29
C LYS A 49 11.26 -27.61 5.77
N GLN A 50 11.25 -28.87 5.35
CA GLN A 50 10.04 -29.52 4.85
C GLN A 50 8.95 -29.51 5.94
N GLY A 51 7.75 -29.08 5.59
CA GLY A 51 6.61 -29.00 6.52
C GLY A 51 6.58 -27.76 7.43
N PHE A 52 7.58 -26.87 7.35
CA PHE A 52 7.63 -25.64 8.15
C PHE A 52 7.69 -24.39 7.26
N PRO A 53 7.17 -23.25 7.75
CA PRO A 53 7.38 -21.97 7.08
C PRO A 53 8.87 -21.63 7.01
N ALA A 54 9.23 -20.69 6.13
CA ALA A 54 10.58 -20.17 6.02
C ALA A 54 11.12 -19.70 7.37
N THR A 55 12.30 -20.20 7.74
CA THR A 55 12.93 -19.88 9.04
C THR A 55 14.09 -18.90 8.90
N GLY A 56 14.53 -18.62 7.68
CA GLY A 56 15.67 -17.73 7.44
C GLY A 56 15.91 -17.46 5.96
N VAL A 57 16.97 -16.71 5.71
CA VAL A 57 17.42 -16.33 4.36
C VAL A 57 18.93 -16.51 4.32
N ARG A 58 19.46 -17.12 3.26
CA ARG A 58 20.90 -17.28 3.03
C ARG A 58 21.33 -16.72 1.69
N ARG A 59 22.59 -16.31 1.59
CA ARG A 59 23.16 -15.83 0.33
C ARG A 59 23.48 -17.01 -0.58
N LYS A 60 23.07 -16.94 -1.85
CA LYS A 60 23.45 -17.91 -2.87
C LYS A 60 24.97 -17.90 -3.02
N ARG A 61 25.59 -19.08 -3.12
CA ARG A 61 27.00 -19.18 -3.52
C ARG A 61 27.07 -19.00 -5.04
N LYS A 62 27.94 -18.08 -5.47
CA LYS A 62 28.18 -17.76 -6.89
C LYS A 62 28.76 -18.94 -7.63
#